data_AF-A0A9J5ZWA0-F1
#
_entry.id   AF-A0A9J5ZWA0-F1
#
_cell.length_a   1.000
_cell.length_b   1.000
_cell.length_c   1.000
_cell.angle_alpha   90.00
_cell.angle_beta   90.00
_cell.angle_gamma   90.00
#
_symmetry.space_group_name_H-M   'P 1'
#
loop_
_entity.id
_entity.type
_entity.pdbx_description
1 polymer ?
#
loop_
_entity_poly.entity_id
_entity_poly.type
_entity_poly.pdbx_seq_one_letter_code
_entity_poly.pdbx_strand_id
1 'polypeptide(L)'
;MRRFLERRRPSLFSPSFLSSILVVLAANFLNDKEILDMMCQEVADIIKGKTPKEMRKEFDIKNDFTPEEEEEIRKENAWAFE
;
A
#
# COMPACT_ATOMS: atom_id res chain seq x y z
N MET A 1 4.46 -8.20 3.48
CA MET A 1 3.95 -8.56 2.13
C MET A 1 2.96 -9.72 2.12
N ARG A 2 3.19 -10.90 2.74
CA ARG A 2 2.19 -12.01 2.74
C ARG A 2 0.80 -11.61 3.22
N ARG A 3 0.68 -10.98 4.40
CA ARG A 3 -0.62 -10.50 4.93
C ARG A 3 -1.31 -9.47 4.02
N PHE A 4 -0.53 -8.71 3.26
CA PHE A 4 -1.05 -7.74 2.29
C PHE A 4 -1.56 -8.45 1.04
N LEU A 5 -0.94 -9.55 0.61
CA LEU A 5 -1.41 -10.41 -0.49
C LEU A 5 -2.65 -11.22 -0.10
N GLU A 6 -2.70 -11.76 1.12
CA GLU A 6 -3.82 -12.58 1.65
C GLU A 6 -5.11 -11.78 1.88
N ARG A 7 -5.00 -10.48 2.14
CA ARG A 7 -6.16 -9.58 2.32
C ARG A 7 -6.72 -9.02 0.99
N ARG A 8 -6.14 -9.34 -0.18
CA ARG A 8 -6.57 -8.75 -1.47
C ARG A 8 -7.59 -9.61 -2.20
N ARG A 9 -8.64 -8.97 -2.75
CA ARG A 9 -9.45 -9.55 -3.83
C ARG A 9 -8.79 -9.24 -5.19
N PRO A 10 -8.53 -10.24 -6.05
CA PRO A 10 -7.87 -10.03 -7.35
C PRO A 10 -8.66 -9.18 -8.37
N SER A 11 -9.97 -8.99 -8.16
CA SER A 11 -10.89 -8.55 -9.20
C SER A 11 -11.01 -7.04 -9.42
N LEU A 12 -10.33 -6.19 -8.63
CA LEU A 12 -10.58 -4.74 -8.61
C LEU A 12 -9.34 -3.86 -8.74
N PHE A 13 -8.14 -4.44 -8.84
CA PHE A 13 -6.94 -3.67 -9.14
C PHE A 13 -6.83 -3.41 -10.64
N SER A 14 -6.43 -2.19 -11.00
CA SER A 14 -6.09 -1.90 -12.39
C SER A 14 -5.00 -2.88 -12.85
N PRO A 15 -5.04 -3.36 -14.11
CA PRO A 15 -4.02 -4.28 -14.63
C PRO A 15 -2.59 -3.78 -14.42
N SER A 16 -2.39 -2.46 -14.45
CA SER A 16 -1.13 -1.76 -14.19
C SER A 16 -0.62 -1.92 -12.75
N PHE A 17 -1.51 -2.01 -11.76
CA PHE A 17 -1.09 -2.15 -10.36
C PHE A 17 -0.75 -3.62 -10.00
N LEU A 18 -1.42 -4.60 -10.62
CA LEU A 18 -1.10 -6.01 -10.45
C LEU A 18 0.27 -6.38 -11.05
N SER A 19 0.64 -5.80 -12.20
CA SER A 19 1.96 -6.03 -12.80
C SER A 19 3.09 -5.59 -11.88
N SER A 20 2.95 -4.45 -11.19
CA SER A 20 3.99 -3.93 -10.30
C SER A 20 4.27 -4.87 -9.12
N ILE A 21 3.24 -5.50 -8.55
CA ILE A 21 3.43 -6.46 -7.44
C ILE A 21 4.20 -7.70 -7.91
N LEU A 22 3.91 -8.19 -9.11
CA LEU A 22 4.59 -9.36 -9.67
C LEU A 22 6.08 -9.08 -9.88
N VAL A 23 6.42 -7.88 -10.37
CA VAL A 23 7.81 -7.46 -10.53
C VAL A 23 8.53 -7.37 -9.19
N VAL A 24 7.90 -6.81 -8.15
CA VAL A 24 8.46 -6.77 -6.79
C VAL A 24 8.74 -8.18 -6.26
N LEU A 25 7.80 -9.10 -6.44
CA LEU A 25 7.96 -10.49 -5.99
C LEU A 25 9.07 -11.22 -6.76
N ALA A 26 9.16 -11.01 -8.07
CA ALA A 26 10.20 -11.57 -8.91
C ALA A 26 11.59 -11.01 -8.55
N ALA A 27 11.71 -9.68 -8.37
CA ALA A 27 12.94 -9.02 -7.95
C ALA A 27 13.42 -9.51 -6.59
N ASN A 28 12.49 -9.67 -5.62
CA ASN A 28 12.81 -10.24 -4.32
C ASN A 28 13.25 -11.72 -4.40
N PHE A 29 12.66 -12.51 -5.30
CA PHE A 29 13.08 -13.90 -5.52
C PHE A 29 14.48 -13.99 -6.16
N LEU A 30 14.78 -13.12 -7.12
CA LEU A 30 16.08 -13.04 -7.79
C LEU A 30 17.15 -12.32 -6.95
N ASN A 31 16.75 -11.70 -5.84
CA ASN A 31 17.60 -10.89 -4.96
C ASN A 31 18.27 -9.71 -5.69
N ASP A 32 17.57 -9.13 -6.66
CA ASP A 32 18.00 -7.95 -7.40
C ASP A 32 17.55 -6.68 -6.66
N LYS A 33 18.53 -5.99 -6.07
CA LYS A 33 18.29 -4.79 -5.25
C LYS A 33 17.89 -3.57 -6.07
N GLU A 34 18.42 -3.42 -7.28
CA GLU A 34 18.15 -2.23 -8.09
C GLU A 34 16.69 -2.21 -8.56
N ILE A 35 16.19 -3.37 -9.00
CA ILE A 35 14.79 -3.52 -9.39
C ILE A 35 13.88 -3.35 -8.16
N LEU A 36 14.27 -3.91 -7.02
CA LEU A 36 13.48 -3.77 -5.79
C LEU A 36 13.36 -2.31 -5.36
N ASP A 37 14.45 -1.55 -5.40
CA ASP A 37 14.47 -0.13 -5.03
C ASP A 37 13.64 0.73 -5.98
N MET A 38 13.77 0.50 -7.30
CA MET A 38 12.96 1.19 -8.31
C MET A 38 11.45 0.94 -8.11
N MET A 39 11.07 -0.31 -7.86
CA MET A 39 9.66 -0.65 -7.63
C MET A 39 9.14 -0.12 -6.29
N CYS A 40 9.99 -0.04 -5.25
CA CYS A 40 9.63 0.60 -3.99
C CYS A 40 9.36 2.10 -4.18
N GLN A 41 10.15 2.77 -5.02
CA GLN A 41 9.96 4.18 -5.35
C GLN A 41 8.63 4.43 -6.07
N GLU A 42 8.30 3.62 -7.09
CA GLU A 42 7.03 3.71 -7.81
C GLU A 42 5.83 3.54 -6.85
N VAL A 43 5.90 2.57 -5.94
CA VAL A 43 4.86 2.37 -4.92
C VAL A 43 4.79 3.56 -3.97
N ALA A 44 5.93 4.14 -3.56
CA ALA A 44 5.97 5.33 -2.73
C ALA A 44 5.32 6.54 -3.43
N ASP A 45 5.56 6.72 -4.73
CA ASP A 45 4.97 7.80 -5.51
C ASP A 45 3.45 7.63 -5.68
N ILE A 46 2.95 6.40 -5.76
CA ILE A 46 1.50 6.10 -5.74
C ILE A 46 0.87 6.48 -4.40
N ILE A 47 1.58 6.29 -3.28
CA ILE A 47 1.09 6.58 -1.93
C ILE A 47 1.14 8.09 -1.63
N LYS A 48 2.15 8.77 -2.18
CA LYS A 48 2.44 10.17 -1.89
C LYS A 48 1.25 11.06 -2.26
N GLY A 49 0.82 11.88 -1.28
CA GLY A 49 -0.26 12.85 -1.46
C GLY A 49 -1.68 12.26 -1.42
N LYS A 50 -1.86 10.94 -1.25
CA LYS A 50 -3.18 10.33 -1.05
C LYS A 50 -3.57 10.34 0.42
N THR A 51 -4.82 10.67 0.71
CA THR A 51 -5.36 10.57 2.07
C THR A 51 -5.55 9.10 2.49
N PRO A 52 -5.60 8.79 3.81
CA PRO A 52 -5.87 7.42 4.27
C PRO A 52 -7.15 6.82 3.70
N LYS A 53 -8.18 7.63 3.43
CA LYS A 53 -9.45 7.18 2.85
C LYS A 53 -9.30 6.82 1.37
N GLU A 54 -8.59 7.63 0.60
CA GLU A 54 -8.28 7.35 -0.81
C GLU A 54 -7.38 6.14 -0.95
N MET A 55 -6.39 6.01 -0.06
CA MET A 55 -5.54 4.84 0.04
C MET A 55 -6.35 3.56 0.30
N ARG A 56 -7.30 3.58 1.24
CA ARG A 56 -8.17 2.42 1.48
C ARG A 56 -9.01 2.07 0.26
N LYS A 57 -9.49 3.07 -0.49
CA LYS A 57 -10.29 2.85 -1.71
C LYS A 57 -9.45 2.30 -2.87
N GLU A 58 -8.30 2.89 -3.12
CA GLU A 58 -7.36 2.48 -4.18
C GLU A 58 -6.86 1.06 -3.96
N PHE A 59 -6.53 0.73 -2.70
CA PHE A 59 -5.99 -0.56 -2.33
C PHE A 59 -7.05 -1.57 -1.87
N ASP A 60 -8.34 -1.20 -1.94
CA ASP A 60 -9.49 -1.99 -1.48
C ASP A 60 -9.27 -2.61 -0.08
N ILE A 61 -8.72 -1.81 0.83
CA ILE A 61 -8.41 -2.22 2.21
C ILE A 61 -9.63 -1.91 3.08
N LYS A 62 -10.25 -2.95 3.61
CA LYS A 62 -11.31 -2.81 4.61
C LYS A 62 -10.76 -2.07 5.84
N ASN A 63 -11.48 -1.05 6.31
CA ASN A 63 -11.17 -0.44 7.60
C ASN A 63 -11.50 -1.41 8.73
N ASP A 64 -10.47 -1.83 9.47
CA ASP A 64 -10.55 -2.71 10.64
C ASP A 64 -10.45 -1.95 11.98
N PHE A 65 -10.29 -0.63 11.95
CA PHE A 65 -10.27 0.21 13.15
C PHE A 65 -11.68 0.59 13.61
N THR A 66 -11.88 0.66 14.93
CA THR A 66 -13.06 1.33 15.50
C THR A 66 -12.94 2.86 15.36
N PRO A 67 -14.05 3.61 15.46
CA PRO A 67 -14.00 5.07 15.42
C PRO A 67 -13.09 5.67 16.49
N GLU A 68 -13.08 5.08 17.70
CA GLU A 68 -12.23 5.51 18.80
C GLU A 68 -10.74 5.26 18.51
N GLU A 69 -10.40 4.08 17.98
CA GLU A 69 -9.01 3.77 17.58
C GLU A 69 -8.54 4.65 16.43
N GLU A 70 -9.39 4.94 15.45
CA GLU A 70 -9.04 5.83 14.34
C GLU A 70 -8.80 7.28 14.82
N GLU A 71 -9.54 7.75 15.82
CA GLU A 71 -9.35 9.07 16.41
C GLU A 71 -8.03 9.16 17.21
N GLU A 72 -7.73 8.15 18.03
CA GLU A 72 -6.47 8.10 18.78
C GLU A 72 -5.26 8.01 17.83
N ILE A 73 -5.32 7.16 16.79
CA ILE A 73 -4.26 7.08 15.77
C ILE A 73 -4.10 8.43 15.04
N ARG A 74 -5.18 9.17 14.80
CA ARG A 74 -5.11 10.50 14.18
C ARG A 74 -4.49 11.55 15.10
N LYS A 75 -4.75 11.48 16.41
CA LYS A 75 -4.09 12.33 17.43
C LYS A 75 -2.60 12.01 17.54
N GLU A 76 -2.24 10.73 17.60
CA GLU A 76 -0.84 10.29 17.67
C GLU A 76 -0.04 10.65 16.41
N ASN A 77 -0.68 10.60 15.23
CA ASN A 77 -0.05 10.91 13.95
C ASN A 77 -0.35 12.33 13.44
N ALA A 78 -0.66 13.28 14.34
CA ALA A 78 -0.97 14.66 13.96
C ALA A 78 0.15 15.32 13.14
N TRP A 79 1.42 14.98 13.42
CA TRP A 79 2.61 15.44 12.68
C TRP A 79 2.60 15.13 11.19
N ALA A 80 1.85 14.10 10.75
CA ALA A 80 1.76 13.70 9.36
C ALA A 80 0.68 14.48 8.57
N PHE A 81 -0.09 15.32 9.27
CA PHE A 81 -1.17 16.13 8.71
C PHE A 81 -0.93 17.65 8.85
N GLU A 82 0.26 18.07 9.32
CA GLU A 82 0.73 19.46 9.37
C GLU A 82 1.35 19.92 8.03
#